data_AF-A0A564SVG6-F1
#
_entry.id   AF-A0A564SVG6-F1
#
_cell.length_a   1.000
_cell.length_b   1.000
_cell.length_c   1.000
_cell.angle_alpha   90.00
_cell.angle_beta   90.00
_cell.angle_gamma   90.00
#
_symmetry.space_group_name_H-M   'P 1'
#
loop_
_entity.id
_entity.type
_entity.pdbx_description
1 polymer ?
#
loop_
_entity_poly.entity_id
_entity_poly.type
_entity_poly.pdbx_seq_one_letter_code
_entity_poly.pdbx_strand_id
1 'polypeptide(L)'
;MKYVKQHFVIGMKVSLPEVLNRMEDGIAAACAAAVEGIGSVTTGDTPAAGIRDGKLCLTLPRGEPGPQGAPGEGLSDNAKALLLSLLADTAPDKAAALSALREEWGVADRSTDTETAAAAPGVAGADTETASAERGA
;
A
#
# COMPACT_ATOMS: atom_id res chain seq x y z
N MET A 1 50.25 5.52 -4.24
CA MET A 1 50.35 4.72 -3.00
C MET A 1 51.81 4.41 -2.71
N LYS A 2 52.29 4.68 -1.48
CA LYS A 2 53.63 4.25 -1.03
C LYS A 2 53.46 3.03 -0.14
N TYR A 3 54.05 1.90 -0.53
CA TYR A 3 54.05 0.70 0.29
C TYR A 3 55.02 0.87 1.47
N VAL A 4 54.55 0.66 2.69
CA VAL A 4 55.40 0.66 3.89
C VAL A 4 55.69 -0.78 4.26
N LYS A 5 56.96 -1.18 4.10
CA LYS A 5 57.42 -2.52 4.46
C LYS A 5 57.53 -2.62 5.99
N GLN A 6 56.77 -3.55 6.58
CA GLN A 6 56.93 -3.85 7.99
C GLN A 6 58.08 -4.86 8.16
N HIS A 7 59.03 -4.54 9.04
CA HIS A 7 60.14 -5.42 9.39
C HIS A 7 59.73 -6.25 10.61
N PHE A 8 59.43 -7.53 10.41
CA PHE A 8 59.13 -8.44 11.52
C PHE A 8 60.39 -9.20 11.94
N VAL A 9 60.66 -9.22 13.25
CA VAL A 9 61.74 -9.99 13.87
C VAL A 9 61.11 -11.07 14.76
N ILE A 10 61.71 -12.25 14.79
CA ILE A 10 61.23 -13.37 15.62
C ILE A 10 61.22 -12.95 17.10
N GLY A 11 60.10 -13.17 17.78
CA GLY A 11 59.90 -12.78 19.19
C GLY A 11 59.32 -11.37 19.39
N MET A 12 59.13 -10.60 18.32
CA MET A 12 58.49 -9.28 18.40
C MET A 12 57.00 -9.42 18.72
N LYS A 13 56.54 -8.76 19.80
CA LYS A 13 55.11 -8.71 20.15
C LYS A 13 54.43 -7.64 19.32
N VAL A 14 53.56 -8.07 18.41
CA VAL A 14 52.69 -7.17 17.65
C VAL A 14 51.47 -6.85 18.50
N SER A 15 51.16 -5.56 18.65
CA SER A 15 49.94 -5.11 19.31
C SER A 15 48.75 -5.39 18.39
N LEU A 16 47.99 -6.43 18.72
CA LEU A 16 46.78 -6.77 17.96
C LEU A 16 45.77 -5.59 17.95
N PRO A 17 45.53 -4.85 19.05
CA PRO A 17 44.69 -3.66 19.02
C PRO A 17 45.17 -2.59 18.03
N GLU A 18 46.47 -2.33 17.94
CA GLU A 18 47.00 -1.33 17.01
C GLU A 18 46.86 -1.75 15.54
N VAL A 19 47.05 -3.04 15.24
CA VAL A 19 46.85 -3.57 13.88
C VAL A 19 45.38 -3.51 13.48
N LEU A 20 44.49 -3.90 14.39
CA LEU A 20 43.05 -3.88 14.13
C LEU A 20 42.55 -2.45 13.93
N ASN A 21 42.94 -1.50 14.79
CA ASN A 21 42.55 -0.10 14.64
C ASN A 21 43.08 0.49 13.32
N ARG A 22 44.33 0.22 12.95
CA ARG A 22 44.89 0.69 11.66
C ARG A 22 44.18 0.07 10.44
N MET A 23 43.79 -1.19 10.54
CA MET A 23 43.00 -1.84 9.51
C MET A 23 41.62 -1.21 9.39
N GLU A 24 40.98 -0.92 10.53
CA GLU A 24 39.68 -0.27 10.60
C GLU A 24 39.72 1.16 10.03
N ASP A 25 40.74 1.93 10.37
CA ASP A 25 41.02 3.25 9.77
C ASP A 25 41.23 3.15 8.25
N GLY A 26 41.97 2.13 7.79
CA GLY A 26 42.22 1.88 6.37
C GLY A 26 40.95 1.52 5.60
N ILE A 27 40.06 0.73 6.21
CA ILE A 27 38.74 0.39 5.66
C ILE A 27 37.85 1.62 5.64
N ALA A 28 37.79 2.39 6.73
CA ALA A 28 37.02 3.63 6.78
C ALA A 28 37.48 4.63 5.71
N ALA A 29 38.79 4.78 5.52
CA ALA A 29 39.37 5.62 4.48
C ALA A 29 39.03 5.13 3.06
N ALA A 30 39.08 3.81 2.81
CA ALA A 30 38.72 3.23 1.53
C ALA A 30 37.22 3.38 1.23
N CYS A 31 36.36 3.15 2.22
CA CYS A 31 34.91 3.33 2.11
C CYS A 31 34.55 4.81 1.85
N ALA A 32 35.18 5.74 2.56
CA ALA A 32 34.98 7.17 2.34
C ALA A 32 35.36 7.58 0.90
N ALA A 33 36.50 7.10 0.40
CA ALA A 33 36.94 7.35 -0.98
C ALA A 33 36.01 6.73 -2.04
N ALA A 34 35.44 5.55 -1.77
CA ALA A 34 34.50 4.91 -2.68
C ALA A 34 33.17 5.68 -2.81
N VAL A 35 32.69 6.28 -1.72
CA VAL A 35 31.47 7.10 -1.71
C VAL A 35 31.67 8.43 -2.44
N GLU A 36 32.90 8.95 -2.51
CA GLU A 36 33.20 10.17 -3.25
C GLU A 36 33.08 10.04 -4.78
N GLY A 37 33.07 8.83 -5.34
CA GLY A 37 33.02 8.64 -6.79
C GLY A 37 31.68 8.96 -7.46
N ILE A 38 30.58 9.02 -6.68
CA ILE A 38 29.25 9.31 -7.20
C ILE A 38 28.92 10.79 -6.97
N GLY A 39 28.62 11.49 -8.06
CA GLY A 39 28.17 12.88 -8.06
C GLY A 39 26.65 12.96 -8.00
N SER A 40 26.06 13.90 -8.74
CA SER A 40 24.61 14.10 -8.77
C SER A 40 23.93 13.23 -9.82
N VAL A 41 22.74 12.72 -9.51
CA VAL A 41 21.79 12.20 -10.50
C VAL A 41 20.68 13.23 -10.68
N THR A 42 20.51 13.72 -11.90
CA THR A 42 19.51 14.72 -12.27
C THR A 42 18.62 14.18 -13.39
N THR A 43 17.45 14.78 -13.56
CA THR A 43 16.55 14.41 -14.66
C THR A 43 16.51 15.53 -15.69
N GLY A 44 16.65 15.20 -16.97
CA GLY A 44 16.65 16.16 -18.08
C GLY A 44 16.26 15.50 -19.40
N ASP A 45 16.08 16.28 -20.46
CA ASP A 45 15.53 15.76 -21.73
C ASP A 45 16.55 14.95 -22.54
N THR A 46 17.85 15.23 -22.39
CA THR A 46 18.92 14.51 -23.08
C THR A 46 19.74 13.69 -22.07
N PRO A 47 19.92 12.37 -22.29
CA PRO A 47 20.74 11.55 -21.41
C PRO A 47 22.21 12.00 -21.49
N ALA A 48 22.86 12.15 -20.34
CA ALA A 48 24.26 12.56 -20.27
C ALA A 48 24.98 11.90 -19.10
N ALA A 49 26.27 11.63 -19.29
CA ALA A 49 27.18 11.19 -18.24
C ALA A 49 28.48 11.98 -18.35
N GLY A 50 29.01 12.42 -17.22
CA GLY A 50 30.27 13.16 -17.18
C GLY A 50 30.87 13.22 -15.78
N ILE A 51 32.16 13.55 -15.72
CA ILE A 51 32.86 13.74 -14.45
C ILE A 51 32.85 15.22 -14.09
N ARG A 52 32.27 15.59 -12.94
CA ARG A 52 32.34 16.94 -12.36
C ARG A 52 32.93 16.84 -10.95
N ASP A 53 33.91 17.68 -10.66
CA ASP A 53 34.62 17.70 -9.36
C ASP A 53 35.16 16.32 -8.92
N GLY A 54 35.61 15.52 -9.89
CA GLY A 54 36.12 14.16 -9.64
C GLY A 54 35.03 13.10 -9.44
N LYS A 55 33.74 13.45 -9.57
CA LYS A 55 32.60 12.55 -9.34
C LYS A 55 31.81 12.28 -10.61
N LEU A 56 31.25 11.08 -10.74
CA LEU A 56 30.36 10.71 -11.84
C LEU A 56 28.98 11.34 -11.65
N CYS A 57 28.61 12.27 -12.53
CA CYS A 57 27.29 12.88 -12.58
C CYS A 57 26.48 12.34 -13.76
N LEU A 58 25.21 12.03 -13.54
CA LEU A 58 24.29 11.48 -14.52
C LEU A 58 23.09 12.41 -14.72
N THR A 59 22.67 12.55 -15.97
CA THR A 59 21.37 13.11 -16.33
C THR A 59 20.56 12.00 -16.98
N LEU A 60 19.48 11.60 -16.32
CA LEU A 60 18.57 10.58 -16.80
C LEU A 60 17.38 11.24 -17.52
N PRO A 61 16.83 10.60 -18.57
CA PRO A 61 15.62 11.08 -19.22
C PRO A 61 14.44 11.10 -18.25
N ARG A 62 13.56 12.10 -18.36
CA ARG A 62 12.26 12.07 -17.67
C ARG A 62 11.45 10.92 -18.26
N GLY A 63 10.96 10.03 -17.39
CA GLY A 63 9.88 9.14 -17.78
C GLY A 63 8.60 9.94 -17.95
N GLU A 64 7.73 9.53 -18.87
CA GLU A 64 6.38 10.07 -18.94
C GLU A 64 5.65 9.82 -17.60
N PRO A 65 4.85 10.78 -17.13
CA PRO A 65 3.93 10.50 -16.03
C PRO A 65 3.12 9.25 -16.34
N GLY A 66 3.05 8.34 -15.38
CA GLY A 66 2.16 7.17 -15.51
C GLY A 66 0.71 7.62 -15.72
N PRO A 67 -0.15 6.76 -16.29
CA PRO A 67 -1.56 7.08 -16.41
C PRO A 67 -2.13 7.40 -15.03
N GLN A 68 -2.93 8.47 -14.95
CA GLN A 68 -3.70 8.75 -13.74
C GLN A 68 -4.58 7.55 -13.45
N GLY A 69 -4.54 7.07 -12.20
CA GLY A 69 -5.42 5.98 -11.78
C GLY A 69 -6.88 6.33 -12.00
N ALA A 70 -7.73 5.30 -12.16
CA ALA A 70 -9.17 5.52 -12.19
C ALA A 70 -9.60 6.27 -10.90
N PRO A 71 -10.59 7.18 -10.97
CA PRO A 71 -11.19 7.75 -9.78
C PRO A 71 -11.61 6.62 -8.83
N GLY A 72 -11.32 6.77 -7.53
CA GLY A 72 -11.72 5.77 -6.54
C GLY A 72 -13.23 5.60 -6.52
N GLU A 73 -13.70 4.37 -6.37
CA GLU A 73 -15.08 4.10 -5.97
C GLU A 73 -15.31 4.85 -4.65
N GLY A 74 -16.24 5.80 -4.64
CA GLY A 74 -16.54 6.58 -3.44
C GLY A 74 -17.07 5.70 -2.29
N LEU A 75 -17.64 6.34 -1.28
CA LEU A 75 -18.22 5.60 -0.16
C LEU A 75 -19.38 4.71 -0.63
N SER A 76 -19.25 3.39 -0.45
CA SER A 76 -20.29 2.43 -0.82
C SER A 76 -21.55 2.58 0.06
N ASP A 77 -22.71 2.15 -0.44
CA ASP A 77 -23.97 2.23 0.31
C ASP A 77 -23.94 1.42 1.61
N ASN A 78 -23.24 0.29 1.63
CA ASN A 78 -23.00 -0.48 2.85
C ASN A 78 -22.16 0.32 3.87
N ALA A 79 -21.10 1.01 3.40
CA ALA A 79 -20.27 1.82 4.27
C ALA A 79 -21.03 3.04 4.83
N LYS A 80 -21.86 3.70 4.01
CA LYS A 80 -22.79 4.75 4.47
C LYS A 80 -23.72 4.24 5.57
N ALA A 81 -24.32 3.06 5.39
CA ALA A 81 -25.22 2.48 6.37
C ALA A 81 -24.52 2.15 7.70
N LEU A 82 -23.35 1.53 7.66
CA LEU A 82 -22.58 1.20 8.86
C LEU A 82 -22.11 2.43 9.62
N LEU A 83 -21.71 3.50 8.91
CA LEU A 83 -21.33 4.78 9.54
C LEU A 83 -22.52 5.45 10.23
N LEU A 84 -23.70 5.42 9.61
CA LEU A 84 -24.94 5.92 10.23
C LEU A 84 -25.31 5.12 11.48
N SER A 85 -25.19 3.80 11.45
CA SER A 85 -25.42 2.94 12.61
C SER A 85 -24.43 3.22 13.75
N LEU A 86 -23.13 3.31 13.45
CA LEU A 86 -22.11 3.61 14.46
C LEU A 86 -22.33 4.98 15.12
N LEU A 87 -22.70 5.99 14.32
CA LEU A 87 -22.91 7.36 14.81
C LEU A 87 -24.23 7.50 15.60
N ALA A 88 -25.22 6.64 15.35
CA ALA A 88 -26.46 6.61 16.14
C ALA A 88 -26.20 6.21 17.61
N ASP A 89 -25.19 5.36 17.87
CA ASP A 89 -24.91 4.82 19.21
C ASP A 89 -23.93 5.67 20.05
N THR A 90 -23.46 6.82 19.56
CA THR A 90 -22.34 7.55 20.20
C THR A 90 -22.72 8.68 21.16
N ALA A 91 -23.92 9.29 21.08
CA ALA A 91 -24.40 10.28 22.06
C ALA A 91 -25.84 10.78 21.79
N PRO A 92 -26.54 11.34 22.80
CA PRO A 92 -27.82 12.04 22.60
C PRO A 92 -27.68 13.28 21.70
N ASP A 93 -28.81 13.74 21.15
CA ASP A 93 -28.94 14.97 20.32
C ASP A 93 -28.28 14.97 18.93
N LYS A 94 -28.15 13.80 18.28
CA LYS A 94 -27.62 13.68 16.91
C LYS A 94 -28.68 13.42 15.83
N ALA A 95 -29.95 13.27 16.20
CA ALA A 95 -31.01 12.86 15.28
C ALA A 95 -31.14 13.79 14.06
N ALA A 96 -31.07 15.11 14.27
CA ALA A 96 -31.13 16.09 13.18
C ALA A 96 -29.93 15.97 12.22
N ALA A 97 -28.72 15.77 12.75
CA ALA A 97 -27.50 15.61 11.95
C ALA A 97 -27.51 14.28 11.16
N LEU A 98 -28.00 13.20 11.77
CA LEU A 98 -28.14 11.90 11.09
C LEU A 98 -29.22 11.94 10.00
N SER A 99 -30.30 12.70 10.19
CA SER A 99 -31.32 12.92 9.18
C SER A 99 -30.76 13.67 7.97
N ALA A 100 -30.03 14.78 8.21
CA ALA A 100 -29.39 15.53 7.15
C ALA A 100 -28.38 14.67 6.36
N LEU A 101 -27.60 13.84 7.05
CA LEU A 101 -26.62 12.97 6.40
C LEU A 101 -27.26 11.88 5.54
N ARG A 102 -28.41 11.34 5.96
CA ARG A 102 -29.19 10.39 5.16
C ARG A 102 -29.73 11.03 3.88
N GLU A 103 -30.23 12.26 3.99
CA GLU A 103 -30.74 13.03 2.85
C GLU A 103 -29.61 13.35 1.84
N GLU A 104 -28.49 13.88 2.33
CA GLU A 104 -27.30 14.18 1.51
C GLU A 104 -26.73 12.94 0.79
N TRP A 105 -26.84 11.77 1.42
CA TRP A 105 -26.34 10.51 0.84
C TRP A 105 -27.39 9.70 0.07
N GLY A 106 -28.65 10.14 0.04
CA GLY A 106 -29.77 9.43 -0.58
C GLY A 106 -30.08 8.08 0.06
N VAL A 107 -29.74 7.88 1.33
CA VAL A 107 -29.94 6.61 2.05
C VAL A 107 -31.34 6.60 2.65
N ALA A 108 -32.22 5.73 2.13
CA ALA A 108 -33.56 5.54 2.69
C ALA A 108 -33.48 5.07 4.15
N ASP A 109 -34.38 5.58 5.00
CA ASP A 109 -34.46 5.15 6.40
C ASP A 109 -34.86 3.68 6.43
N ARG A 110 -33.96 2.83 6.89
CA ARG A 110 -34.22 1.40 6.99
C ARG A 110 -35.00 1.18 8.28
N SER A 111 -36.32 1.36 8.23
CA SER A 111 -37.21 1.02 9.33
C SER A 111 -36.94 -0.42 9.77
N THR A 112 -36.50 -0.60 11.02
CA THR A 112 -36.42 -1.90 11.66
C THR A 112 -37.83 -2.32 12.10
N ASP A 113 -38.74 -2.56 11.15
CA ASP A 113 -39.99 -3.24 11.47
C ASP A 113 -39.68 -4.73 11.64
N THR A 114 -39.49 -5.11 12.89
CA THR A 114 -39.67 -6.49 13.34
C THR A 114 -41.16 -6.72 13.51
N GLU A 115 -41.81 -7.38 12.54
CA GLU A 115 -43.12 -8.00 12.78
C GLU A 115 -43.04 -9.51 12.51
N THR A 116 -43.09 -10.25 13.61
CA THR A 116 -43.42 -11.67 13.66
C THR A 116 -44.93 -11.83 13.49
N ALA A 117 -45.40 -12.58 12.48
CA ALA A 117 -46.65 -13.33 12.56
C ALA A 117 -46.76 -14.40 11.47
N ALA A 118 -47.02 -15.63 11.90
CA ALA A 118 -47.27 -16.81 11.08
C ALA A 118 -48.69 -16.80 10.48
N ALA A 119 -48.84 -17.30 9.25
CA ALA A 119 -50.07 -17.94 8.78
C ALA A 119 -49.75 -18.92 7.63
N ALA A 120 -49.89 -20.21 7.90
CA ALA A 120 -49.87 -21.27 6.88
C ALA A 120 -51.18 -21.26 6.09
N PRO A 121 -51.19 -21.55 4.77
CA PRO A 121 -52.41 -21.92 4.08
C PRO A 121 -52.54 -23.44 4.02
N GLY A 122 -53.65 -23.91 4.59
CA GLY A 122 -54.15 -25.27 4.44
C GLY A 122 -54.67 -25.57 3.03
N VAL A 123 -54.84 -26.86 2.84
CA VAL A 123 -55.23 -27.63 1.66
C VAL A 123 -56.60 -27.31 1.03
N ALA A 124 -56.79 -27.85 -0.18
CA ALA A 124 -57.98 -28.02 -1.02
C ALA A 124 -58.18 -26.90 -2.07
N GLY A 125 -58.23 -27.14 -3.38
CA GLY A 125 -58.46 -28.36 -4.17
C GLY A 125 -59.46 -28.00 -5.27
N ALA A 126 -59.10 -28.16 -6.55
CA ALA A 126 -60.03 -28.31 -7.67
C ALA A 126 -59.26 -28.64 -8.96
N ASP A 127 -59.49 -29.86 -9.41
CA ASP A 127 -58.95 -30.55 -10.57
C ASP A 127 -59.38 -29.90 -11.91
N THR A 128 -58.55 -30.01 -12.96
CA THR A 128 -59.04 -30.51 -14.26
C THR A 128 -57.91 -31.11 -15.12
N GLU A 129 -58.00 -32.42 -15.25
CA GLU A 129 -57.38 -33.37 -16.18
C GLU A 129 -57.43 -32.95 -17.66
N THR A 130 -56.36 -33.18 -18.45
CA THR A 130 -56.46 -33.91 -19.74
C THR A 130 -55.08 -34.43 -20.19
N ALA A 131 -55.03 -35.72 -20.50
CA ALA A 131 -53.86 -36.51 -20.86
C ALA A 131 -53.37 -36.35 -22.31
N SER A 132 -52.09 -36.60 -22.56
CA SER A 132 -51.66 -37.55 -23.59
C SER A 132 -50.20 -37.97 -23.42
N ALA A 133 -50.01 -39.28 -23.49
CA ALA A 133 -48.76 -39.99 -23.41
C ALA A 133 -48.09 -40.08 -24.79
N GLU A 134 -46.76 -40.09 -24.85
CA GLU A 134 -46.05 -41.10 -25.65
C GLU A 134 -44.64 -41.35 -25.08
N ARG A 135 -44.21 -42.59 -25.20
CA ARG A 135 -43.08 -43.26 -24.56
C ARG A 135 -42.35 -44.05 -25.65
N GLY A 136 -41.03 -44.00 -25.70
CA GLY A 136 -40.16 -44.86 -26.52
C GLY A 136 -39.02 -44.04 -27.12
N ALA A 137 -37.72 -44.24 -26.81
CA ALA A 137 -36.91 -45.47 -26.95
C ALA A 137 -36.91 -46.00 -28.38
#